data_AF-A0A341KJ67-F1
#
_entry.id   AF-A0A341KJ67-F1
#
_cell.length_a   1.000
_cell.length_b   1.000
_cell.length_c   1.000
_cell.angle_alpha   90.00
_cell.angle_beta   90.00
_cell.angle_gamma   90.00
#
_symmetry.space_group_name_H-M   'P 1'
#
loop_
_entity.id
_entity.type
_entity.pdbx_description
1 polymer ?
#
loop_
_entity_poly.entity_id
_entity_poly.type
_entity_poly.pdbx_seq_one_letter_code
_entity_poly.pdbx_strand_id
1 'polypeptide(L)'
;MAAYEKQQPQTQQPHLNAGYYGPAIPPPQPAYYPQPPPPRRGGGPGCLLCFLFKVVALVVIALGAATLVLWLIFRPDAPKAYADSAALSRFDLGAGNGNGGDLLQYNLTVAIRLRNPN
;
A
#
# COMPACT_ATOMS: atom_id res chain seq x y z
N MET A 1 -63.38 -2.67 -54.10
CA MET A 1 -63.12 -2.13 -52.75
C MET A 1 -62.48 -3.25 -51.93
N ALA A 2 -61.44 -2.92 -51.15
CA ALA A 2 -60.47 -3.77 -50.45
C ALA A 2 -61.06 -5.02 -49.74
N ALA A 3 -60.50 -6.25 -49.77
CA ALA A 3 -59.15 -6.79 -49.55
C ALA A 3 -58.81 -7.09 -48.08
N TYR A 4 -59.12 -8.29 -47.57
CA TYR A 4 -58.30 -9.07 -46.62
C TYR A 4 -58.87 -10.46 -46.31
N GLU A 5 -58.11 -11.53 -46.58
CA GLU A 5 -57.77 -12.56 -45.57
C GLU A 5 -56.61 -13.40 -46.11
N LYS A 6 -55.51 -13.47 -45.35
CA LYS A 6 -54.34 -14.31 -45.63
C LYS A 6 -54.49 -15.60 -44.82
N GLN A 7 -54.80 -16.71 -45.48
CA GLN A 7 -54.56 -18.06 -44.96
C GLN A 7 -53.41 -18.71 -45.75
N GLN A 8 -52.31 -18.98 -45.05
CA GLN A 8 -51.41 -20.10 -45.35
C GLN A 8 -52.08 -21.41 -44.89
N PRO A 9 -51.63 -22.62 -45.26
CA PRO A 9 -50.67 -23.03 -46.30
C PRO A 9 -51.18 -24.24 -47.14
N GLN A 10 -50.58 -24.56 -48.29
CA GLN A 10 -50.28 -25.97 -48.64
C GLN A 10 -49.35 -26.10 -49.86
N THR A 11 -48.15 -26.59 -49.55
CA THR A 11 -47.31 -27.52 -50.30
C THR A 11 -47.68 -27.82 -51.75
N GLN A 12 -46.87 -27.33 -52.68
CA GLN A 12 -46.68 -27.99 -53.96
C GLN A 12 -45.18 -28.24 -54.16
N GLN A 13 -44.76 -29.46 -53.84
CA GLN A 13 -43.43 -29.96 -54.17
C GLN A 13 -43.29 -30.05 -55.70
N PRO A 14 -42.29 -29.40 -56.32
CA PRO A 14 -41.91 -29.69 -57.69
C PRO A 14 -41.26 -31.08 -57.72
N HIS A 15 -41.97 -31.99 -58.36
CA HIS A 15 -41.57 -33.34 -58.72
C HIS A 15 -40.40 -33.28 -59.71
N LEU A 16 -39.14 -33.20 -59.28
CA LEU A 16 -38.02 -33.25 -60.24
C LEU A 16 -36.88 -34.17 -59.77
N ASN A 17 -36.90 -35.34 -60.40
CA ASN A 17 -35.79 -36.21 -60.81
C ASN A 17 -34.99 -36.92 -59.70
N ALA A 18 -35.41 -38.15 -59.39
CA ALA A 18 -34.60 -39.12 -58.69
C ALA A 18 -33.49 -39.64 -59.63
N GLY A 19 -32.23 -39.27 -59.39
CA GLY A 19 -31.10 -40.10 -59.87
C GLY A 19 -29.88 -39.42 -60.48
N TYR A 20 -29.71 -38.10 -60.42
CA TYR A 20 -28.41 -37.49 -60.79
C TYR A 20 -27.67 -36.99 -59.54
N TYR A 21 -26.87 -37.88 -58.94
CA TYR A 21 -25.93 -37.56 -57.88
C TYR A 21 -24.62 -37.07 -58.52
N GLY A 22 -24.45 -35.75 -58.61
CA GLY A 22 -23.16 -35.14 -58.91
C GLY A 22 -22.14 -35.41 -57.79
N PRO A 23 -20.84 -35.06 -57.99
CA PRO A 23 -19.83 -35.23 -56.95
C PRO A 23 -20.27 -34.58 -55.64
N ALA A 24 -19.95 -35.23 -54.53
CA ALA A 24 -20.41 -34.84 -53.20
C ALA A 24 -20.16 -33.34 -52.95
N ILE A 25 -21.22 -32.62 -52.57
CA ILE A 25 -21.11 -31.25 -52.08
C ILE A 25 -20.21 -31.33 -50.83
N PRO A 26 -19.05 -30.64 -50.80
CA PRO A 26 -18.20 -30.68 -49.63
C PRO A 26 -18.97 -30.15 -48.41
N PRO A 27 -18.76 -30.71 -47.21
CA PRO A 27 -19.47 -30.26 -46.02
C PRO A 27 -19.28 -28.75 -45.81
N PRO A 28 -20.30 -28.03 -45.28
CA PRO A 28 -20.17 -26.63 -44.94
C PRO A 28 -18.95 -26.46 -44.04
N GLN A 29 -17.94 -25.72 -44.51
CA GLN A 29 -16.75 -25.45 -43.73
C GLN A 29 -17.16 -24.59 -42.52
N PRO A 30 -16.74 -24.92 -41.29
CA PRO A 30 -17.02 -24.07 -40.14
C PRO A 30 -16.44 -22.68 -40.42
N ALA A 31 -17.23 -21.64 -40.12
CA ALA A 31 -16.78 -20.26 -40.24
C ALA A 31 -15.49 -20.09 -39.43
N TYR A 32 -14.37 -19.86 -40.12
CA TYR A 32 -13.10 -19.60 -39.48
C TYR A 32 -13.18 -18.23 -38.82
N TYR A 33 -13.44 -18.23 -37.51
CA TYR A 33 -13.20 -17.05 -36.69
C TYR A 33 -11.70 -16.94 -36.44
N PRO A 34 -11.05 -15.84 -36.86
CA PRO A 34 -9.66 -15.60 -36.48
C PRO A 34 -9.57 -15.62 -34.96
N GLN A 35 -8.66 -16.44 -34.43
CA GLN A 35 -8.37 -16.38 -32.99
C GLN A 35 -7.88 -14.97 -32.65
N PRO A 36 -8.39 -14.34 -31.57
CA PRO A 36 -7.87 -13.06 -31.13
C PRO A 36 -6.37 -13.22 -30.85
N PRO A 37 -5.53 -12.27 -31.28
CA PRO A 37 -4.10 -12.36 -31.06
C PRO A 37 -3.82 -12.55 -29.57
N PRO A 38 -2.84 -13.40 -29.20
CA PRO A 38 -2.46 -13.57 -27.80
C PRO A 38 -2.12 -12.19 -27.21
N PRO A 39 -2.43 -11.94 -25.93
CA PRO A 39 -2.12 -10.67 -25.31
C PRO A 39 -0.63 -10.42 -25.52
N ARG A 40 -0.31 -9.33 -26.23
CA ARG A 40 1.07 -8.87 -26.40
C ARG A 40 1.60 -8.62 -25.00
N ARG A 41 2.38 -9.57 -24.49
CA ARG A 41 3.12 -9.44 -23.25
C ARG A 41 4.15 -8.34 -23.52
N GLY A 42 3.76 -7.10 -23.19
CA GLY A 42 4.52 -5.89 -23.46
C GLY A 42 5.84 -5.90 -22.71
N GLY A 43 6.84 -6.57 -23.28
CA GLY A 43 8.24 -6.48 -22.90
C GLY A 43 8.83 -5.18 -23.43
N GLY A 44 8.33 -4.05 -22.94
CA GLY A 44 8.98 -2.76 -23.14
C GLY A 44 10.01 -2.49 -22.03
N PRO A 45 10.97 -1.57 -22.25
CA PRO A 45 11.99 -1.19 -21.26
C PRO A 45 11.43 -0.69 -19.92
N GLY A 46 10.14 -0.32 -19.87
CA GLY A 46 9.42 -0.04 -18.62
C GLY A 46 9.32 -1.25 -17.68
N CYS A 47 9.32 -2.49 -18.17
CA CYS A 47 9.26 -3.68 -17.31
C CYS A 47 10.55 -3.87 -16.50
N LEU A 48 11.71 -3.59 -17.12
CA LEU A 48 13.01 -3.65 -16.44
C LEU A 48 13.14 -2.53 -15.40
N LEU A 49 12.76 -1.30 -15.75
CA LEU A 49 12.75 -0.16 -14.82
C LEU A 49 11.78 -0.37 -13.64
N CYS A 50 10.59 -0.91 -13.90
CA CYS A 50 9.64 -1.29 -12.85
C CYS A 50 10.18 -2.41 -11.96
N PHE A 51 10.87 -3.40 -12.53
CA PHE A 51 11.51 -4.47 -11.76
C PHE A 51 12.65 -3.92 -10.90
N LEU A 52 13.49 -3.06 -11.46
CA LEU A 52 14.59 -2.40 -10.74
C LEU A 52 14.05 -1.55 -9.58
N PHE A 53 13.02 -0.75 -9.82
CA PHE A 53 12.39 0.08 -8.80
C PHE A 53 11.77 -0.77 -7.68
N LYS A 54 11.12 -1.90 -8.03
CA LYS A 54 10.63 -2.85 -7.02
C LYS A 54 11.76 -3.44 -6.18
N VAL A 55 12.88 -3.82 -6.80
CA VAL A 55 14.05 -4.35 -6.08
C VAL A 55 14.65 -3.28 -5.17
N VAL A 56 14.85 -2.05 -5.67
CA VAL A 56 15.36 -0.93 -4.87
C VAL A 56 14.42 -0.61 -3.71
N ALA A 57 13.11 -0.53 -3.96
CA ALA A 57 12.12 -0.30 -2.91
C ALA A 57 12.18 -1.39 -1.84
N LEU A 58 12.30 -2.67 -2.23
CA LEU A 58 12.42 -3.79 -1.30
C LEU A 58 13.71 -3.67 -0.46
N VAL A 59 14.85 -3.34 -1.08
CA VAL A 59 16.12 -3.11 -0.38
C VAL A 59 16.01 -1.96 0.61
N VAL A 60 15.41 -0.83 0.22
CA VAL A 60 15.20 0.33 1.10
C VAL A 60 14.29 -0.03 2.27
N ILE A 61 13.21 -0.76 2.03
CA ILE A 61 12.31 -1.24 3.09
C ILE A 61 13.04 -2.20 4.02
N ALA A 62 13.84 -3.13 3.48
CA ALA A 62 14.59 -4.09 4.29
C ALA A 62 15.65 -3.40 5.16
N LEU A 63 16.39 -2.43 4.59
CA LEU A 63 17.35 -1.62 5.35
C LEU A 63 16.64 -0.77 6.40
N GLY A 64 15.52 -0.13 6.05
CA GLY A 64 14.71 0.64 7.00
C GLY A 64 14.14 -0.21 8.13
N ALA A 65 13.70 -1.43 7.83
CA ALA A 65 13.23 -2.38 8.84
C ALA A 65 14.39 -2.83 9.75
N ALA A 66 15.55 -3.16 9.17
CA ALA A 66 16.73 -3.54 9.94
C ALA A 66 17.20 -2.41 10.86
N THR A 67 17.26 -1.17 10.36
CA THR A 67 17.63 -0.01 11.19
C THR A 67 16.60 0.26 12.27
N LEU A 68 15.30 0.13 11.98
CA LEU A 68 14.23 0.30 12.97
C LEU A 68 14.28 -0.76 14.06
N VAL A 69 14.55 -2.02 13.71
CA VAL A 69 14.75 -3.12 14.66
C VAL A 69 15.97 -2.87 15.54
N LEU A 70 17.12 -2.52 14.94
CA LEU A 70 18.33 -2.18 15.70
C LEU A 70 18.09 -0.97 16.61
N TRP A 71 17.41 0.06 16.12
CA TRP A 71 17.03 1.22 16.91
C TRP A 71 16.13 0.86 18.09
N LEU A 72 15.19 -0.06 17.91
CA LEU A 72 14.30 -0.51 18.97
C LEU A 72 15.04 -1.33 20.04
N ILE A 73 16.01 -2.16 19.63
CA ILE A 73 16.84 -2.98 20.54
C ILE A 73 17.83 -2.11 21.31
N PHE A 74 18.55 -1.22 20.62
CA PHE A 74 19.58 -0.38 21.21
C PHE A 74 19.03 0.94 21.75
N ARG A 75 17.71 1.08 21.88
CA ARG A 75 17.08 2.30 22.36
C ARG A 75 17.68 2.63 23.74
N PRO A 76 18.49 3.69 23.87
CA PRO A 76 19.09 4.02 25.15
C PRO A 76 17.96 4.50 26.06
N ASP A 77 17.54 3.65 27.00
CA ASP A 77 16.61 4.06 28.02
C ASP A 77 17.25 5.16 28.87
N ALA A 78 16.62 6.31 28.90
CA ALA A 78 17.12 7.44 29.68
C ALA A 78 17.15 7.06 31.17
N PRO A 79 18.25 7.40 31.89
CA PRO A 79 18.31 7.18 33.33
C PRO A 79 17.17 7.94 34.01
N LYS A 80 16.45 7.24 34.90
CA LYS A 80 15.32 7.81 35.62
C LYS A 80 15.82 8.44 36.91
N ALA A 81 15.70 9.75 37.04
CA ALA A 81 16.02 10.47 38.27
C ALA A 81 14.73 10.78 39.04
N TYR A 82 14.68 10.41 40.32
CA TYR A 82 13.58 10.70 41.22
C TYR A 82 14.11 11.55 42.37
N ALA A 83 13.45 12.65 42.70
CA ALA A 83 13.72 13.36 43.94
C ALA A 83 13.02 12.63 45.09
N ASP A 84 13.79 12.14 46.06
CA ASP A 84 13.27 11.46 47.24
C ASP A 84 12.77 12.46 48.28
N SER A 85 13.59 13.48 48.52
CA SER A 85 13.38 14.45 49.56
C SER A 85 14.10 15.75 49.20
N ALA A 86 13.54 16.86 49.69
CA ALA A 86 14.11 18.18 49.55
C ALA A 86 14.06 18.85 50.93
N ALA A 87 15.18 19.42 51.35
CA ALA A 87 15.32 20.13 52.61
C ALA A 87 15.83 21.54 52.32
N LEU A 88 15.01 22.53 52.67
CA LEU A 88 15.39 23.94 52.62
C LEU A 88 15.84 24.36 54.02
N SER A 89 17.13 24.63 54.17
CA SER A 89 17.74 25.00 55.46
C SER A 89 17.85 26.50 55.67
N ARG A 90 17.75 27.28 54.58
CA ARG A 90 17.81 28.74 54.63
C ARG A 90 16.93 29.35 53.56
N PHE A 91 16.19 30.38 53.95
CA PHE A 91 15.39 31.21 53.04
C PHE A 91 15.26 32.60 53.66
N ASP A 92 16.17 33.49 53.29
CA ASP A 92 16.24 34.83 53.84
C ASP A 92 16.26 35.86 52.72
N LEU A 93 15.53 36.95 52.90
CA LEU A 93 15.58 38.10 52.01
C LEU A 93 16.46 39.17 52.68
N GLY A 94 17.67 39.36 52.16
CA GLY A 94 18.61 40.36 52.65
C GLY A 94 18.50 41.67 51.88
N ALA A 95 18.81 42.80 52.52
CA ALA A 95 18.96 44.06 51.80
C ALA A 95 20.24 44.03 50.96
N GLY A 96 20.12 44.24 49.65
CA GLY A 96 21.26 44.35 48.75
C GLY A 96 22.08 45.61 49.06
N ASN A 97 23.39 45.45 49.17
CA ASN A 97 24.31 46.52 49.53
C ASN A 97 24.66 47.38 48.29
N GLY A 98 23.65 48.02 47.68
CA GLY A 98 23.84 48.91 46.53
C GLY A 98 22.54 49.17 45.76
N ASN A 99 22.20 50.44 45.61
CA ASN A 99 21.16 51.02 44.75
C ASN A 99 20.04 50.07 44.26
N GLY A 100 19.25 49.56 45.21
CA GLY A 100 17.84 49.20 44.96
C GLY A 100 17.55 47.74 44.61
N GLY A 101 17.92 46.78 45.45
CA GLY A 101 17.37 45.43 45.33
C GLY A 101 17.47 44.60 46.60
N ASP A 102 16.45 43.80 46.86
CA ASP A 102 16.49 42.73 47.85
C ASP A 102 17.22 41.51 47.27
N LEU A 103 18.10 40.88 48.07
CA LEU A 103 18.89 39.70 47.72
C LEU A 103 18.35 38.48 48.44
N LEU A 104 17.80 37.53 47.69
CA LEU A 104 17.32 36.26 48.23
C LEU A 104 18.48 35.28 48.45
N GLN A 105 18.68 34.88 49.71
CA GLN A 105 19.64 33.87 50.12
C GLN A 105 18.90 32.57 50.45
N TYR A 106 19.24 31.49 49.75
CA TYR A 106 18.61 30.19 49.99
C TYR A 106 19.66 29.07 50.03
N ASN A 107 19.37 28.02 50.82
CA ASN A 107 20.16 26.81 50.88
C ASN A 107 19.24 25.59 50.80
N LEU A 108 19.15 25.01 49.60
CA LEU A 108 18.32 23.85 49.28
C LEU A 108 19.19 22.62 49.07
N THR A 109 18.92 21.57 49.83
CA THR A 109 19.50 20.23 49.66
C THR A 109 18.44 19.31 49.07
N VAL A 110 18.73 18.64 47.96
CA VAL A 110 17.81 17.67 47.33
C VAL A 110 18.48 16.30 47.28
N ALA A 111 17.80 15.29 47.80
CA ALA A 111 18.20 13.90 47.64
C ALA A 111 17.59 13.35 46.34
N ILE A 112 18.45 12.90 45.42
CA ILE A 112 18.05 12.38 44.11
C ILE A 112 18.44 10.91 44.02
N ARG A 113 17.47 10.03 43.77
CA ARG A 113 17.71 8.65 43.35
C ARG A 113 17.85 8.59 41.84
N LEU A 114 19.03 8.19 41.39
CA LEU A 114 19.29 7.86 40.00
C LEU A 114 19.11 6.35 39.82
N ARG A 115 18.21 5.95 38.92
CA ARG A 115 18.03 4.55 38.53
C ARG A 115 18.48 4.41 37.09
N ASN A 116 19.58 3.67 36.87
CA ASN A 116 19.99 3.23 35.54
C ASN A 116 19.23 1.93 35.22
N PRO A 117 18.31 1.94 34.24
CA PRO A 117 17.57 0.74 33.85
C PRO A 117 18.40 -0.23 32.98
N ASN A 118 19.58 0.18 32.49
CA ASN A 118 20.54 -0.63 31.72
C ASN A 118 21.63 -1.25 32.60
#